data_AF-A0A661A2Q6-F1
#
_entry.id   AF-A0A661A2Q6-F1
#
_cell.length_a   1.000
_cell.length_b   1.000
_cell.length_c   1.000
_cell.angle_alpha   90.00
_cell.angle_beta   90.00
_cell.angle_gamma   90.00
#
_symmetry.space_group_name_H-M   'P 1'
#
loop_
_entity.id
_entity.type
_entity.pdbx_description
1 polymer ?
#
loop_
_entity_poly.entity_id
_entity_poly.type
_entity_poly.pdbx_seq_one_letter_code
_entity_poly.pdbx_strand_id
1 'polypeptide(L)'
;MKAISTLLALAFLVAPALAAGSDTGFEFNHEMHVEYVGLECADCHGEVGESTSLLERFLPGKPQCADCHDLGDVKACGTCHTDADALSGYVAGAATVDLFNHAAHSGTMECDQCHGGAPEYSGDPVKSDCRACHTTVANFQDCSLCHSTGRENIPENHDGLWENWHGVVAGSDPVSCENCHAQDDCQQCHAGDNLRPRTHPLNFEFNHGIRASSGEVECGTCHMDPSFCSECHAANLIIPQTHADAGWRSGVVHGPEALFDIESCISCHDAGEAAPATCRGSGCHQGG
;
A
#
# COMPACT_ATOMS: atom_id res chain seq x y z
N MET A 1 22.01 -16.02 59.61
CA MET A 1 22.22 -17.23 58.78
C MET A 1 21.88 -16.87 57.35
N LYS A 2 22.66 -17.39 56.41
CA LYS A 2 22.94 -16.84 55.07
C LYS A 2 21.75 -16.92 54.10
N ALA A 3 21.76 -15.97 53.16
CA ALA A 3 20.89 -15.80 52.00
C ALA A 3 20.80 -17.04 51.11
N ILE A 4 19.63 -17.24 50.48
CA ILE A 4 19.50 -18.05 49.25
C ILE A 4 18.58 -17.27 48.31
N SER A 5 19.20 -16.45 47.45
CA SER A 5 18.61 -15.92 46.23
C SER A 5 18.62 -17.05 45.19
N THR A 6 17.46 -17.53 44.79
CA THR A 6 17.31 -18.42 43.63
C THR A 6 17.20 -17.57 42.36
N LEU A 7 18.36 -17.32 41.75
CA LEU A 7 18.47 -16.83 40.37
C LEU A 7 18.01 -17.94 39.42
N LEU A 8 16.81 -17.80 38.83
CA LEU A 8 16.45 -18.52 37.62
C LEU A 8 17.16 -17.82 36.46
N ALA A 9 18.31 -18.33 36.05
CA ALA A 9 18.95 -17.96 34.80
C ALA A 9 18.15 -18.62 33.66
N LEU A 10 17.24 -17.86 33.06
CA LEU A 10 16.65 -18.22 31.78
C LEU A 10 17.75 -18.08 30.73
N ALA A 11 18.32 -19.21 30.29
CA ALA A 11 19.25 -19.25 29.19
C ALA A 11 18.50 -18.84 27.92
N PHE A 12 18.62 -17.57 27.54
CA PHE A 12 18.36 -17.12 26.18
C PHE A 12 19.40 -17.80 25.28
N LEU A 13 19.01 -18.92 24.67
CA LEU A 13 19.63 -19.40 23.45
C LEU A 13 19.27 -18.40 22.36
N VAL A 14 20.06 -17.33 22.28
CA VAL A 14 20.16 -16.52 21.07
C VAL A 14 20.82 -17.44 20.04
N ALA A 15 20.01 -18.12 19.24
CA ALA A 15 20.48 -18.58 17.95
C ALA A 15 20.83 -17.30 17.18
N PRO A 16 22.10 -17.05 16.81
CA PRO A 16 22.37 -15.97 15.88
C PRO A 16 21.66 -16.37 14.59
N ALA A 17 20.75 -15.51 14.18
CA ALA A 17 20.07 -15.59 12.92
C ALA A 17 21.10 -15.84 11.81
N LEU A 18 20.81 -16.82 10.98
CA LEU A 18 21.35 -16.98 9.64
C LEU A 18 20.96 -15.72 8.85
N ALA A 19 21.71 -14.64 9.07
CA ALA A 19 21.66 -13.42 8.28
C ALA A 19 23.10 -13.13 7.83
N ALA A 20 23.69 -14.10 7.14
CA ALA A 20 24.80 -13.80 6.25
C ALA A 20 24.16 -13.25 4.97
N GLY A 21 23.96 -11.93 4.93
CA GLY A 21 23.97 -11.25 3.64
C GLY A 21 25.26 -11.68 2.93
N SER A 22 25.15 -12.16 1.70
CA SER A 22 26.28 -12.66 0.94
C SER A 22 27.20 -11.51 0.55
N ASP A 23 28.06 -11.08 1.48
CA ASP A 23 29.27 -10.36 1.12
C ASP A 23 30.10 -11.32 0.27
N THR A 24 30.12 -11.07 -1.03
CA THR A 24 30.84 -11.92 -2.00
C THR A 24 32.35 -11.69 -1.93
N GLY A 25 32.82 -10.81 -1.05
CA GLY A 25 34.24 -10.53 -0.88
C GLY A 25 34.85 -9.92 -2.15
N PHE A 26 34.06 -9.21 -2.95
CA PHE A 26 34.42 -8.72 -4.28
C PHE A 26 33.85 -7.32 -4.51
N GLU A 27 34.71 -6.38 -4.90
CA GLU A 27 34.33 -4.99 -5.18
C GLU A 27 34.44 -4.72 -6.68
N PHE A 28 33.31 -4.35 -7.29
CA PHE A 28 33.23 -4.00 -8.70
C PHE A 28 32.51 -2.68 -8.88
N ASN A 29 33.11 -1.77 -9.64
CA ASN A 29 32.57 -0.45 -9.90
C ASN A 29 31.95 -0.40 -11.30
N HIS A 30 30.61 -0.45 -11.39
CA HIS A 30 29.87 -0.36 -12.64
C HIS A 30 30.05 0.98 -13.35
N GLU A 31 30.12 2.10 -12.62
CA GLU A 31 30.32 3.45 -13.18
C GLU A 31 31.61 3.52 -13.99
N MET A 32 32.71 3.03 -13.44
CA MET A 32 33.99 3.00 -14.14
C MET A 32 33.90 2.23 -15.47
N HIS A 33 33.26 1.07 -15.47
CA HIS A 33 33.23 0.19 -16.65
C HIS A 33 32.21 0.64 -17.70
N VAL A 34 31.05 1.13 -17.28
CA VAL A 34 29.98 1.54 -18.21
C VAL A 34 30.19 2.98 -18.67
N GLU A 35 30.45 3.92 -17.77
CA GLU A 35 30.50 5.35 -18.11
C GLU A 35 31.86 5.78 -18.66
N TYR A 36 32.95 5.35 -18.03
CA TYR A 36 34.29 5.85 -18.38
C TYR A 36 35.04 4.95 -19.36
N VAL A 37 34.88 3.63 -19.27
CA VAL A 37 35.45 2.68 -20.27
C VAL A 37 34.51 2.53 -21.47
N GLY A 38 33.20 2.72 -21.30
CA GLY A 38 32.22 2.67 -22.38
C GLY A 38 31.80 1.26 -22.78
N LEU A 39 31.80 0.31 -21.84
CA LEU A 39 31.30 -1.05 -22.07
C LEU A 39 29.77 -1.08 -22.05
N GLU A 40 29.19 -1.92 -22.89
CA GLU A 40 27.77 -2.23 -22.85
C GLU A 40 27.47 -3.31 -21.80
N CYS A 41 26.22 -3.34 -21.30
CA CYS A 41 25.81 -4.32 -20.29
C CYS A 41 26.03 -5.77 -20.76
N ALA A 42 25.77 -6.02 -22.05
CA ALA A 42 25.91 -7.33 -22.68
C ALA A 42 27.37 -7.80 -22.79
N ASP A 43 28.35 -6.89 -22.78
CA ASP A 43 29.77 -7.26 -22.84
C ASP A 43 30.19 -8.12 -21.64
N CYS A 44 29.52 -7.92 -20.50
CA CYS A 44 29.78 -8.65 -19.26
C CYS A 44 28.68 -9.67 -18.93
N HIS A 45 27.41 -9.30 -19.10
CA HIS A 45 26.26 -10.15 -18.77
C HIS A 45 25.88 -11.13 -19.91
N GLY A 46 26.59 -11.09 -21.03
CA GLY A 46 26.40 -12.01 -22.15
C GLY A 46 24.96 -11.99 -22.67
N GLU A 47 24.41 -13.18 -22.89
CA GLU A 47 23.09 -13.39 -23.50
C GLU A 47 21.94 -13.33 -22.48
N VAL A 48 22.10 -12.59 -21.37
CA VAL A 48 21.03 -12.43 -20.37
C VAL A 48 19.73 -11.94 -21.00
N GLY A 49 19.83 -11.10 -22.03
CA GLY A 49 18.70 -10.61 -22.81
C GLY A 49 17.93 -11.71 -23.55
N GLU A 50 18.49 -12.89 -23.74
CA GLU A 50 17.83 -14.04 -24.38
C GLU A 50 17.31 -15.06 -23.35
N SER A 51 17.56 -14.83 -22.06
CA SER A 51 17.19 -15.78 -21.02
C SER A 51 15.70 -15.77 -20.74
N THR A 52 15.12 -16.96 -20.63
CA THR A 52 13.72 -17.16 -20.25
C THR A 52 13.56 -17.55 -18.78
N SER A 53 14.62 -17.49 -17.97
CA SER A 53 14.63 -17.98 -16.59
C SER A 53 15.59 -17.19 -15.71
N LEU A 54 15.18 -16.89 -14.47
CA LEU A 54 16.07 -16.30 -13.47
C LEU A 54 17.04 -17.30 -12.81
N LEU A 55 16.91 -18.60 -13.12
CA LEU A 55 17.80 -19.62 -12.56
C LEU A 55 19.14 -19.71 -13.30
N GLU A 56 19.23 -19.10 -14.48
CA GLU A 56 20.46 -19.05 -15.26
C GLU A 56 21.38 -17.94 -14.74
N ARG A 57 22.66 -18.25 -14.58
CA ARG A 57 23.66 -17.31 -14.06
C ARG A 57 24.35 -16.56 -15.20
N PHE A 58 24.03 -15.28 -15.34
CA PHE A 58 24.69 -14.34 -16.26
C PHE A 58 25.56 -13.31 -15.53
N LEU A 59 26.07 -13.69 -14.36
CA LEU A 59 27.04 -12.87 -13.65
C LEU A 59 28.46 -13.16 -14.17
N PRO A 60 29.26 -12.13 -14.51
CA PRO A 60 30.61 -12.30 -15.02
C PRO A 60 31.44 -13.18 -14.08
N GLY A 61 32.19 -14.10 -14.68
CA GLY A 61 33.22 -14.86 -13.99
C GLY A 61 34.60 -14.23 -14.21
N LYS A 62 35.59 -14.76 -13.50
CA LYS A 62 37.00 -14.41 -13.70
C LYS A 62 37.46 -14.47 -15.18
N PRO A 63 37.00 -15.43 -16.02
CA PRO A 63 37.35 -15.46 -17.43
C PRO A 63 36.94 -14.20 -18.20
N GLN A 64 35.73 -13.67 -17.99
CA GLN A 64 35.25 -12.45 -18.65
C GLN A 64 36.11 -11.24 -18.28
N CYS A 65 36.54 -11.15 -17.02
CA CYS A 65 37.47 -10.12 -16.59
C CYS A 65 38.84 -10.26 -17.28
N ALA A 66 39.28 -11.50 -17.54
CA ALA A 66 40.56 -11.80 -18.16
C ALA A 66 40.64 -11.45 -19.65
N ASP A 67 39.49 -11.18 -20.29
CA ASP A 67 39.44 -10.75 -21.69
C ASP A 67 40.03 -9.34 -21.88
N CYS A 68 39.96 -8.50 -20.82
CA CYS A 68 40.49 -7.14 -20.82
C CYS A 68 41.62 -6.93 -19.79
N HIS A 69 41.55 -7.59 -18.62
CA HIS A 69 42.54 -7.46 -17.56
C HIS A 69 43.52 -8.63 -17.58
N ASP A 70 44.82 -8.36 -17.48
CA ASP A 70 45.81 -9.44 -17.33
C ASP A 70 45.77 -10.00 -15.90
N LEU A 71 45.10 -11.14 -15.74
CA LEU A 71 44.94 -11.85 -14.47
C LEU A 71 45.98 -12.98 -14.26
N GLY A 72 47.06 -12.98 -15.05
CA GLY A 72 48.08 -14.02 -15.05
C GLY A 72 48.95 -14.11 -13.78
N ASP A 73 48.95 -13.08 -12.93
CA ASP A 73 49.73 -13.06 -11.69
C ASP A 73 48.82 -13.17 -10.45
N VAL A 74 48.80 -14.35 -9.84
CA VAL A 74 47.98 -14.74 -8.66
C VAL A 74 48.30 -13.95 -7.37
N LYS A 75 49.11 -12.89 -7.44
CA LYS A 75 49.54 -12.07 -6.30
C LYS A 75 48.70 -10.80 -6.10
N ALA A 76 47.90 -10.40 -7.08
CA ALA A 76 47.07 -9.19 -7.02
C ALA A 76 45.58 -9.49 -6.76
N CYS A 77 45.27 -10.59 -6.06
CA CYS A 77 43.88 -10.95 -5.75
C CYS A 77 43.14 -9.81 -5.01
N GLY A 78 43.85 -9.05 -4.16
CA GLY A 78 43.31 -7.90 -3.43
C GLY A 78 42.95 -6.68 -4.28
N THR A 79 43.19 -6.71 -5.60
CA THR A 79 42.75 -5.65 -6.51
C THR A 79 41.24 -5.72 -6.76
N CYS A 80 40.65 -6.91 -6.70
CA CYS A 80 39.22 -7.10 -6.92
C CYS A 80 38.52 -7.75 -5.70
N HIS A 81 39.25 -8.56 -4.94
CA HIS A 81 38.72 -9.21 -3.74
C HIS A 81 38.99 -8.36 -2.50
N THR A 82 37.94 -8.08 -1.72
CA THR A 82 38.05 -7.36 -0.44
C THR A 82 38.69 -8.23 0.64
N ASP A 83 38.55 -9.57 0.53
CA ASP A 83 39.28 -10.56 1.29
C ASP A 83 39.76 -11.70 0.37
N ALA A 84 41.03 -11.64 -0.02
CA ALA A 84 41.65 -12.63 -0.91
C ALA A 84 41.91 -13.99 -0.24
N ASP A 85 41.88 -14.06 1.09
CA ASP A 85 42.12 -15.27 1.88
C ASP A 85 40.81 -15.96 2.29
N ALA A 86 39.67 -15.25 2.20
CA ALA A 86 38.33 -15.76 2.50
C ALA A 86 37.35 -15.56 1.33
N LEU A 87 37.70 -16.11 0.16
CA LEU A 87 36.83 -16.08 -1.02
C LEU A 87 35.50 -16.80 -0.76
N SER A 88 34.39 -16.07 -0.77
CA SER A 88 33.05 -16.63 -0.73
C SER A 88 32.48 -16.72 -2.16
N GLY A 89 31.85 -17.85 -2.48
CA GLY A 89 31.14 -18.00 -3.74
C GLY A 89 29.77 -17.32 -3.67
N TYR A 90 29.31 -16.78 -4.79
CA TYR A 90 27.90 -16.40 -4.91
C TYR A 90 27.04 -17.66 -4.92
N VAL A 91 26.12 -17.76 -3.96
CA VAL A 91 25.05 -18.75 -3.96
C VAL A 91 23.80 -18.02 -4.42
N ALA A 92 23.27 -18.41 -5.58
CA ALA A 92 22.01 -17.84 -6.06
C ALA A 92 20.91 -18.10 -5.02
N GLY A 93 20.30 -17.03 -4.53
CA GLY A 93 19.08 -17.12 -3.73
C GLY A 93 17.95 -17.73 -4.56
N ALA A 94 16.95 -18.30 -3.89
CA ALA A 94 15.74 -18.74 -4.58
C ALA A 94 15.04 -17.52 -5.19
N ALA A 95 14.83 -17.53 -6.52
CA ALA A 95 14.15 -16.44 -7.20
C ALA A 95 12.70 -16.30 -6.68
N THR A 96 12.39 -15.16 -6.09
CA THR A 96 11.06 -14.84 -5.55
C THR A 96 10.05 -14.56 -6.67
N VAL A 97 10.50 -14.35 -7.92
CA VAL A 97 9.69 -14.16 -9.14
C VAL A 97 10.19 -15.12 -10.24
N ASP A 98 9.86 -16.40 -10.11
CA ASP A 98 10.46 -17.51 -10.88
C ASP A 98 9.91 -17.68 -12.31
N LEU A 99 8.90 -16.91 -12.71
CA LEU A 99 8.38 -16.91 -14.09
C LEU A 99 8.84 -15.71 -14.92
N PHE A 100 9.69 -14.85 -14.35
CA PHE A 100 10.23 -13.72 -15.11
C PHE A 100 11.10 -14.20 -16.28
N ASN A 101 10.99 -13.48 -17.40
CA ASN A 101 11.61 -13.83 -18.68
C ASN A 101 12.28 -12.59 -19.28
N HIS A 102 13.62 -12.53 -19.31
CA HIS A 102 14.35 -11.41 -19.90
C HIS A 102 14.11 -11.30 -21.42
N ALA A 103 14.04 -12.42 -22.15
CA ALA A 103 13.79 -12.44 -23.59
C ALA A 103 12.45 -11.81 -24.01
N ALA A 104 11.45 -11.85 -23.14
CA ALA A 104 10.17 -11.20 -23.38
C ALA A 104 10.22 -9.66 -23.23
N HIS A 105 11.22 -9.15 -22.51
CA HIS A 105 11.37 -7.74 -22.18
C HIS A 105 12.47 -7.07 -23.03
N SER A 106 13.56 -7.79 -23.30
CA SER A 106 14.69 -7.33 -24.10
C SER A 106 14.22 -6.89 -25.50
N GLY A 107 14.67 -5.72 -25.94
CA GLY A 107 14.28 -5.12 -27.22
C GLY A 107 12.97 -4.33 -27.21
N THR A 108 12.19 -4.40 -26.12
CA THR A 108 11.09 -3.45 -25.87
C THR A 108 11.44 -2.43 -24.79
N MET A 109 12.41 -2.77 -23.95
CA MET A 109 12.95 -1.92 -22.90
C MET A 109 14.46 -2.09 -22.78
N GLU A 110 15.08 -1.06 -22.22
CA GLU A 110 16.51 -1.02 -21.89
C GLU A 110 16.72 -1.54 -20.46
N CYS A 111 17.92 -2.06 -20.19
CA CYS A 111 18.24 -2.68 -18.91
C CYS A 111 18.13 -1.71 -17.72
N ASP A 112 18.49 -0.45 -17.95
CA ASP A 112 18.50 0.62 -16.94
C ASP A 112 17.11 1.03 -16.46
N GLN A 113 16.07 0.76 -17.26
CA GLN A 113 14.68 0.99 -16.89
C GLN A 113 14.21 0.09 -15.74
N CYS A 114 14.89 -1.04 -15.48
CA CYS A 114 14.59 -1.95 -14.38
C CYS A 114 15.69 -2.00 -13.33
N HIS A 115 16.96 -2.07 -13.74
CA HIS A 115 18.10 -2.25 -12.84
C HIS A 115 18.74 -0.93 -12.38
N GLY A 116 18.26 0.21 -12.88
CA GLY A 116 18.96 1.48 -12.76
C GLY A 116 20.18 1.56 -13.69
N GLY A 117 20.78 2.74 -13.77
CA GLY A 117 21.99 2.99 -14.56
C GLY A 117 23.17 3.34 -13.66
N ALA A 118 24.39 3.32 -14.21
CA ALA A 118 25.53 3.94 -13.53
C ALA A 118 25.24 5.42 -13.21
N PRO A 119 25.64 5.94 -12.04
CA PRO A 119 26.41 5.30 -10.97
C PRO A 119 25.58 4.48 -9.98
N GLU A 120 24.25 4.58 -10.02
CA GLU A 120 23.32 4.02 -9.04
C GLU A 120 22.64 2.76 -9.59
N TYR A 121 23.40 1.65 -9.55
CA TYR A 121 22.81 0.33 -9.77
C TYR A 121 21.84 0.00 -8.62
N SER A 122 20.58 -0.26 -8.95
CA SER A 122 19.48 -0.43 -7.98
C SER A 122 19.42 -1.85 -7.40
N GLY A 123 20.23 -2.78 -7.88
CA GLY A 123 20.18 -4.18 -7.47
C GLY A 123 19.19 -5.01 -8.30
N ASP A 124 18.70 -6.08 -7.68
CA ASP A 124 17.63 -6.90 -8.25
C ASP A 124 16.31 -6.11 -8.20
N PRO A 125 15.56 -6.01 -9.32
CA PRO A 125 14.31 -5.26 -9.36
C PRO A 125 13.29 -5.79 -8.33
N VAL A 126 12.59 -4.88 -7.68
CA VAL A 126 11.54 -5.20 -6.70
C VAL A 126 10.16 -5.13 -7.34
N LYS A 127 9.15 -5.67 -6.63
CA LYS A 127 7.77 -5.75 -7.14
C LYS A 127 7.20 -4.40 -7.61
N SER A 128 7.61 -3.29 -6.99
CA SER A 128 7.19 -1.94 -7.40
C SER A 128 7.70 -1.55 -8.79
N ASP A 129 8.91 -1.98 -9.16
CA ASP A 129 9.52 -1.64 -10.45
C ASP A 129 8.75 -2.31 -11.58
N CYS A 130 8.36 -3.58 -11.40
CA CYS A 130 7.48 -4.27 -12.33
C CYS A 130 6.13 -3.56 -12.50
N ARG A 131 5.56 -3.04 -11.39
CA ARG A 131 4.27 -2.34 -11.40
C ARG A 131 4.32 -0.94 -12.01
N ALA A 132 5.50 -0.35 -12.19
CA ALA A 132 5.62 0.94 -12.89
C ALA A 132 5.06 0.86 -14.31
N CYS A 133 5.24 -0.28 -14.98
CA CYS A 133 4.73 -0.54 -16.33
C CYS A 133 3.49 -1.46 -16.32
N HIS A 134 3.47 -2.50 -15.48
CA HIS A 134 2.35 -3.43 -15.37
C HIS A 134 1.25 -2.88 -14.43
N THR A 135 0.56 -1.83 -14.87
CA THR A 135 -0.41 -1.04 -14.07
C THR A 135 -1.88 -1.47 -14.23
N THR A 136 -2.25 -2.20 -15.29
CA THR A 136 -3.66 -2.40 -15.63
C THR A 136 -4.34 -3.51 -14.84
N VAL A 137 -5.27 -3.04 -14.02
CA VAL A 137 -6.26 -3.72 -13.20
C VAL A 137 -7.26 -4.50 -14.06
N ALA A 138 -6.91 -5.74 -14.43
CA ALA A 138 -7.89 -6.78 -14.71
C ALA A 138 -7.46 -8.02 -13.92
N ASN A 139 -7.61 -7.92 -12.60
CA ASN A 139 -7.32 -8.95 -11.61
C ASN A 139 -5.92 -9.56 -11.71
N PHE A 140 -4.94 -8.83 -11.18
CA PHE A 140 -3.69 -9.35 -10.65
C PHE A 140 -3.85 -10.44 -9.55
N GLN A 141 -5.01 -11.11 -9.47
CA GLN A 141 -5.18 -12.40 -8.79
C GLN A 141 -4.35 -13.49 -9.45
N ASP A 142 -3.95 -13.31 -10.71
CA ASP A 142 -3.03 -14.23 -11.34
C ASP A 142 -1.58 -13.84 -11.03
N CYS A 143 -1.24 -13.91 -9.73
CA CYS A 143 0.15 -14.01 -9.28
C CYS A 143 0.92 -15.05 -10.12
N SER A 144 0.19 -16.03 -10.68
CA SER A 144 0.69 -17.06 -11.61
C SER A 144 1.33 -16.54 -12.90
N LEU A 145 1.18 -15.25 -13.24
CA LEU A 145 1.88 -14.65 -14.37
C LEU A 145 3.37 -14.42 -14.07
N CYS A 146 3.71 -14.12 -12.83
CA CYS A 146 5.08 -13.80 -12.41
C CYS A 146 5.65 -14.83 -11.43
N HIS A 147 4.78 -15.56 -10.73
CA HIS A 147 5.12 -16.52 -9.68
C HIS A 147 4.56 -17.90 -10.01
N SER A 148 5.33 -18.99 -9.90
CA SER A 148 4.77 -20.33 -10.08
C SER A 148 3.69 -20.66 -9.04
N THR A 149 2.76 -21.52 -9.43
CA THR A 149 1.69 -22.02 -8.56
C THR A 149 2.24 -22.80 -7.36
N GLY A 150 1.64 -22.63 -6.19
CA GLY A 150 2.05 -23.33 -4.95
C GLY A 150 2.88 -22.49 -3.99
N ARG A 151 3.07 -21.20 -4.28
CA ARG A 151 3.64 -20.23 -3.35
C ARG A 151 2.52 -19.58 -2.53
N GLU A 152 2.73 -19.47 -1.23
CA GLU A 152 1.86 -18.69 -0.36
C GLU A 152 2.17 -17.21 -0.66
N ASN A 153 1.50 -16.67 -1.69
CA ASN A 153 1.67 -15.28 -2.16
C ASN A 153 1.00 -14.30 -1.19
N ILE A 154 1.19 -14.54 0.11
CA ILE A 154 0.61 -13.86 1.24
C ILE A 154 1.80 -13.20 1.94
N PRO A 155 1.82 -11.86 2.08
CA PRO A 155 2.93 -11.17 2.74
C PRO A 155 3.10 -11.63 4.19
N GLU A 156 4.31 -11.52 4.75
CA GLU A 156 4.61 -11.98 6.12
C GLU A 156 3.72 -11.35 7.20
N ASN A 157 3.19 -10.15 6.95
CA ASN A 157 2.30 -9.45 7.88
C ASN A 157 0.84 -9.94 7.85
N HIS A 158 0.46 -10.78 6.88
CA HIS A 158 -0.85 -11.42 6.80
C HIS A 158 -0.89 -12.69 7.65
N ASP A 159 -0.56 -12.52 8.93
CA ASP A 159 -0.58 -13.60 9.92
C ASP A 159 -1.98 -13.79 10.52
N GLY A 160 -2.12 -14.77 11.41
CA GLY A 160 -3.39 -15.05 12.10
C GLY A 160 -3.90 -13.92 13.01
N LEU A 161 -3.13 -12.85 13.21
CA LEU A 161 -3.54 -11.68 13.98
C LEU A 161 -3.91 -10.49 13.09
N TRP A 162 -3.72 -10.58 11.77
CA TRP A 162 -3.96 -9.53 10.76
C TRP A 162 -5.17 -8.63 11.05
N GLU A 163 -6.32 -9.21 11.37
CA GLU A 163 -7.56 -8.50 11.67
C GLU A 163 -7.41 -7.44 12.79
N ASN A 164 -6.47 -7.62 13.71
CA ASN A 164 -6.29 -6.74 14.87
C ASN A 164 -5.34 -5.55 14.62
N TRP A 165 -4.47 -5.63 13.61
CA TRP A 165 -3.34 -4.70 13.46
C TRP A 165 -3.15 -4.16 12.05
N HIS A 166 -3.83 -4.71 11.04
CA HIS A 166 -3.77 -4.16 9.69
C HIS A 166 -4.17 -2.69 9.61
N GLY A 167 -5.11 -2.24 10.46
CA GLY A 167 -5.49 -0.83 10.51
C GLY A 167 -4.34 0.10 10.94
N VAL A 168 -3.41 -0.38 11.78
CA VAL A 168 -2.21 0.39 12.16
C VAL A 168 -1.25 0.47 10.97
N VAL A 169 -1.04 -0.65 10.28
CA VAL A 169 -0.17 -0.73 9.10
C VAL A 169 -0.72 0.11 7.96
N ALA A 170 -2.01 -0.06 7.62
CA ALA A 170 -2.71 0.69 6.58
C ALA A 170 -2.79 2.19 6.90
N GLY A 171 -2.88 2.57 8.19
CA GLY A 171 -2.80 3.97 8.60
C GLY A 171 -1.42 4.59 8.40
N SER A 172 -0.35 3.79 8.49
CA SER A 172 1.03 4.26 8.29
C SER A 172 1.52 4.18 6.84
N ASP A 173 1.09 3.17 6.09
CA ASP A 173 1.54 2.89 4.73
C ASP A 173 0.42 2.20 3.91
N PRO A 174 -0.60 2.95 3.48
CA PRO A 174 -1.70 2.40 2.68
C PRO A 174 -1.23 1.96 1.29
N VAL A 175 -0.20 2.62 0.74
CA VAL A 175 0.35 2.32 -0.59
C VAL A 175 0.95 0.91 -0.65
N SER A 176 1.51 0.42 0.46
CA SER A 176 1.97 -0.96 0.55
C SER A 176 0.88 -2.00 0.24
N CYS A 177 -0.39 -1.68 0.51
CA CYS A 177 -1.54 -2.57 0.30
C CYS A 177 -2.01 -2.54 -1.16
N GLU A 178 -1.96 -1.37 -1.80
CA GLU A 178 -2.33 -1.15 -3.22
C GLU A 178 -1.47 -1.99 -4.19
N ASN A 179 -0.34 -2.47 -3.70
CA ASN A 179 0.55 -3.38 -4.39
C ASN A 179 -0.05 -4.78 -4.68
N CYS A 180 -1.12 -5.14 -3.97
CA CYS A 180 -1.82 -6.43 -4.06
C CYS A 180 -3.34 -6.28 -4.06
N HIS A 181 -3.89 -5.30 -3.35
CA HIS A 181 -5.32 -5.10 -3.14
C HIS A 181 -5.83 -3.86 -3.87
N ALA A 182 -7.06 -3.96 -4.40
CA ALA A 182 -7.80 -2.81 -4.91
C ALA A 182 -8.56 -2.10 -3.78
N GLN A 183 -8.92 -0.84 -4.01
CA GLN A 183 -9.74 -0.06 -3.06
C GLN A 183 -11.07 -0.74 -2.71
N ASP A 184 -11.64 -1.50 -3.65
CA ASP A 184 -12.87 -2.27 -3.45
C ASP A 184 -12.69 -3.43 -2.46
N ASP A 185 -11.49 -4.05 -2.38
CA ASP A 185 -11.21 -5.12 -1.42
C ASP A 185 -11.31 -4.60 0.02
N CYS A 186 -10.81 -3.38 0.26
CA CYS A 186 -10.96 -2.69 1.54
C CYS A 186 -12.44 -2.49 1.86
N GLN A 187 -13.23 -2.02 0.89
CA GLN A 187 -14.65 -1.74 1.08
C GLN A 187 -15.45 -3.01 1.33
N GLN A 188 -15.19 -4.11 0.62
CA GLN A 188 -15.87 -5.38 0.83
C GLN A 188 -15.66 -5.93 2.24
N CYS A 189 -14.44 -5.84 2.77
CA CYS A 189 -14.18 -6.23 4.15
C CYS A 189 -14.78 -5.22 5.14
N HIS A 190 -14.66 -3.91 4.87
CA HIS A 190 -15.12 -2.83 5.75
C HIS A 190 -16.61 -2.48 5.60
N ALA A 191 -17.36 -3.17 4.74
CA ALA A 191 -18.78 -2.92 4.48
C ALA A 191 -19.70 -3.28 5.67
N GLY A 192 -19.14 -3.88 6.73
CA GLY A 192 -19.90 -4.40 7.86
C GLY A 192 -19.52 -3.82 9.22
N ASP A 193 -19.83 -4.63 10.23
CA ASP A 193 -19.76 -4.28 11.66
C ASP A 193 -18.39 -4.54 12.32
N ASN A 194 -17.35 -4.75 11.50
CA ASN A 194 -16.00 -5.16 11.88
C ASN A 194 -15.03 -4.00 12.13
N LEU A 195 -15.45 -2.75 11.90
CA LEU A 195 -14.65 -1.56 12.15
C LEU A 195 -14.59 -1.18 13.65
N ARG A 196 -13.39 -0.87 14.15
CA ARG A 196 -13.16 -0.35 15.51
C ARG A 196 -12.14 0.80 15.51
N PRO A 197 -12.39 1.92 16.26
CA PRO A 197 -13.65 2.24 16.92
C PRO A 197 -14.75 2.43 15.88
N ARG A 198 -15.96 2.00 16.21
CA ARG A 198 -17.09 2.16 15.29
C ARG A 198 -17.40 3.65 15.17
N THR A 199 -17.43 4.15 13.94
CA THR A 199 -17.81 5.54 13.65
C THR A 199 -19.27 5.82 14.07
N HIS A 200 -20.14 4.79 14.04
CA HIS A 200 -21.51 4.83 14.56
C HIS A 200 -21.86 3.58 15.39
N PRO A 201 -22.72 3.67 16.41
CA PRO A 201 -23.14 2.51 17.20
C PRO A 201 -24.13 1.62 16.43
N LEU A 202 -24.23 0.33 16.80
CA LEU A 202 -25.13 -0.66 16.17
C LEU A 202 -26.61 -0.26 16.16
N ASN A 203 -27.01 0.57 17.12
CA ASN A 203 -28.37 1.06 17.25
C ASN A 203 -28.55 2.44 16.61
N PHE A 204 -27.71 2.80 15.63
CA PHE A 204 -27.79 4.06 14.89
C PHE A 204 -29.23 4.33 14.42
N GLU A 205 -29.89 3.36 13.78
CA GLU A 205 -31.29 3.46 13.35
C GLU A 205 -32.24 3.94 14.46
N PHE A 206 -31.99 3.53 15.72
CA PHE A 206 -32.86 3.83 16.85
C PHE A 206 -32.49 5.08 17.64
N ASN A 207 -31.23 5.55 17.57
CA ASN A 207 -30.75 6.65 18.42
C ASN A 207 -30.21 7.86 17.65
N HIS A 208 -29.94 7.76 16.35
CA HIS A 208 -29.36 8.87 15.59
C HIS A 208 -30.30 10.07 15.54
N GLY A 209 -31.61 9.86 15.48
CA GLY A 209 -32.59 10.95 15.52
C GLY A 209 -32.53 11.77 16.81
N ILE A 210 -32.30 11.13 17.97
CA ILE A 210 -32.13 11.83 19.25
C ILE A 210 -30.83 12.63 19.25
N ARG A 211 -29.73 12.01 18.80
CA ARG A 211 -28.39 12.63 18.77
C ARG A 211 -28.29 13.79 17.77
N ALA A 212 -28.96 13.65 16.63
CA ALA A 212 -29.13 14.71 15.64
C ALA A 212 -29.94 15.86 16.23
N SER A 213 -31.10 15.58 16.86
CA SER A 213 -31.93 16.62 17.49
C SER A 213 -31.30 17.31 18.70
N SER A 214 -30.35 16.65 19.38
CA SER A 214 -29.66 17.22 20.53
C SER A 214 -28.38 17.96 20.17
N GLY A 215 -27.98 18.00 18.89
CA GLY A 215 -26.70 18.55 18.46
C GLY A 215 -25.48 17.85 19.06
N GLU A 216 -25.60 16.56 19.42
CA GLU A 216 -24.46 15.82 20.02
C GLU A 216 -23.40 15.48 18.96
N VAL A 217 -23.83 15.34 17.70
CA VAL A 217 -22.97 14.99 16.56
C VAL A 217 -23.32 15.85 15.36
N GLU A 218 -22.33 16.58 14.86
CA GLU A 218 -22.40 17.34 13.62
C GLU A 218 -22.13 16.44 12.41
N CYS A 219 -23.17 15.76 11.93
CA CYS A 219 -23.10 14.79 10.83
C CYS A 219 -22.44 15.38 9.58
N GLY A 220 -22.74 16.65 9.27
CA GLY A 220 -22.22 17.39 8.12
C GLY A 220 -20.70 17.57 8.09
N THR A 221 -20.02 17.32 9.21
CA THR A 221 -18.55 17.35 9.28
C THR A 221 -17.91 16.20 8.49
N CYS A 222 -18.57 15.04 8.47
CA CYS A 222 -18.08 13.83 7.81
C CYS A 222 -18.97 13.40 6.63
N HIS A 223 -20.28 13.65 6.71
CA HIS A 223 -21.27 13.30 5.71
C HIS A 223 -21.79 14.57 5.04
N MET A 224 -21.16 14.95 3.92
CA MET A 224 -21.48 16.21 3.22
C MET A 224 -22.64 16.09 2.23
N ASP A 225 -23.17 14.88 2.01
CA ASP A 225 -24.24 14.62 1.04
C ASP A 225 -25.56 14.26 1.75
N PRO A 226 -26.63 15.09 1.63
CA PRO A 226 -27.93 14.84 2.25
C PRO A 226 -28.72 13.68 1.64
N SER A 227 -28.34 13.17 0.45
CA SER A 227 -29.04 12.08 -0.25
C SER A 227 -29.13 10.83 0.61
N PHE A 228 -28.05 10.48 1.33
CA PHE A 228 -28.03 9.34 2.24
C PHE A 228 -29.14 9.39 3.30
N CYS A 229 -29.33 10.56 3.91
CA CYS A 229 -30.38 10.79 4.91
C CYS A 229 -31.75 10.70 4.24
N SER A 230 -31.97 11.49 3.20
CA SER A 230 -33.27 11.63 2.55
C SER A 230 -33.77 10.33 1.89
N GLU A 231 -32.89 9.54 1.29
CA GLU A 231 -33.22 8.26 0.66
C GLU A 231 -33.63 7.20 1.67
N CYS A 232 -32.88 7.04 2.77
CA CYS A 232 -33.21 6.07 3.81
C CYS A 232 -34.54 6.43 4.50
N HIS A 233 -34.72 7.70 4.85
CA HIS A 233 -35.94 8.20 5.46
C HIS A 233 -37.16 8.09 4.52
N ALA A 234 -36.97 8.34 3.22
CA ALA A 234 -38.01 8.15 2.21
C ALA A 234 -38.34 6.66 2.00
N ALA A 235 -37.33 5.79 1.89
CA ALA A 235 -37.50 4.36 1.68
C ALA A 235 -38.25 3.67 2.83
N ASN A 236 -38.02 4.13 4.06
CA ASN A 236 -38.65 3.58 5.26
C ASN A 236 -39.90 4.32 5.70
N LEU A 237 -40.32 5.38 4.98
CA LEU A 237 -41.47 6.23 5.32
C LEU A 237 -41.37 6.86 6.73
N ILE A 238 -40.15 7.12 7.19
CA ILE A 238 -39.86 7.74 8.48
C ILE A 238 -39.42 9.16 8.18
N ILE A 239 -40.29 10.14 8.43
CA ILE A 239 -39.91 11.55 8.39
C ILE A 239 -39.54 12.03 9.80
N PRO A 240 -38.60 12.97 9.96
CA PRO A 240 -38.33 13.59 11.26
C PRO A 240 -39.65 14.07 11.90
N GLN A 241 -39.83 13.85 13.20
CA GLN A 241 -41.10 14.10 13.90
C GLN A 241 -41.61 15.53 13.67
N THR A 242 -40.71 16.51 13.59
CA THR A 242 -41.01 17.91 13.30
C THR A 242 -41.77 18.10 11.98
N HIS A 243 -41.54 17.25 10.97
CA HIS A 243 -42.21 17.33 9.66
C HIS A 243 -43.64 16.77 9.67
N ALA A 244 -44.02 16.04 10.72
CA ALA A 244 -45.37 15.52 10.90
C ALA A 244 -46.30 16.51 11.64
N ASP A 245 -45.76 17.62 12.17
CA ASP A 245 -46.52 18.56 12.98
C ASP A 245 -47.57 19.35 12.19
N ALA A 246 -48.74 19.54 12.82
CA ALA A 246 -49.80 20.37 12.27
C ALA A 246 -49.32 21.82 12.14
N GLY A 247 -49.31 22.35 10.91
CA GLY A 247 -48.85 23.70 10.63
C GLY A 247 -47.37 23.82 10.26
N TRP A 248 -46.65 22.70 10.10
CA TRP A 248 -45.30 22.68 9.52
C TRP A 248 -45.27 23.33 8.13
N ARG A 249 -46.10 22.82 7.20
CA ARG A 249 -46.19 23.33 5.82
C ARG A 249 -46.78 24.75 5.71
N SER A 250 -47.54 25.20 6.70
CA SER A 250 -48.10 26.56 6.71
C SER A 250 -47.13 27.59 7.30
N GLY A 251 -45.92 27.19 7.70
CA GLY A 251 -44.91 28.07 8.27
C GLY A 251 -45.14 28.45 9.73
N VAL A 252 -46.21 27.96 10.36
CA VAL A 252 -46.55 28.26 11.76
C VAL A 252 -45.58 27.57 12.72
N VAL A 253 -45.13 26.36 12.37
CA VAL A 253 -44.15 25.59 13.16
C VAL A 253 -42.76 25.64 12.51
N HIS A 254 -42.69 25.49 11.18
CA HIS A 254 -41.42 25.44 10.45
C HIS A 254 -40.59 26.72 10.57
N GLY A 255 -41.22 27.91 10.51
CA GLY A 255 -40.51 29.18 10.60
C GLY A 255 -39.87 29.43 11.96
N PRO A 256 -40.63 29.34 13.07
CA PRO A 256 -40.06 29.44 14.41
C PRO A 256 -38.98 28.40 14.71
N GLU A 257 -39.17 27.13 14.30
CA GLU A 257 -38.17 26.07 14.55
C GLU A 257 -36.84 26.35 13.83
N ALA A 258 -36.90 26.75 12.56
CA ALA A 258 -35.73 27.12 11.77
C ALA A 258 -34.98 28.35 12.31
N LEU A 259 -35.62 29.21 13.11
CA LEU A 259 -34.96 30.33 13.77
C LEU A 259 -34.11 29.91 14.98
N PHE A 260 -34.44 28.78 15.62
CA PHE A 260 -33.74 28.30 16.81
C PHE A 260 -32.70 27.20 16.49
N ASP A 261 -32.92 26.43 15.42
CA ASP A 261 -32.03 25.33 15.03
C ASP A 261 -31.91 25.20 13.50
N ILE A 262 -31.28 26.21 12.88
CA ILE A 262 -31.07 26.22 11.42
C ILE A 262 -30.05 25.16 10.99
N GLU A 263 -29.07 24.83 11.83
CA GLU A 263 -27.97 23.91 11.54
C GLU A 263 -28.49 22.47 11.34
N SER A 264 -29.39 22.00 12.22
CA SER A 264 -30.06 20.72 12.02
C SER A 264 -30.91 20.69 10.76
N CYS A 265 -31.48 21.82 10.33
CA CYS A 265 -32.28 21.90 9.11
C CYS A 265 -31.41 21.75 7.85
N ILE A 266 -30.25 22.42 7.81
CA ILE A 266 -29.35 22.36 6.66
C ILE A 266 -28.64 21.02 6.50
N SER A 267 -28.66 20.18 7.55
CA SER A 267 -28.16 18.80 7.46
C SER A 267 -28.91 17.93 6.45
N CYS A 268 -30.18 18.27 6.17
CA CYS A 268 -31.03 17.56 5.20
C CYS A 268 -31.49 18.45 4.04
N HIS A 269 -31.34 19.78 4.15
CA HIS A 269 -31.83 20.75 3.17
C HIS A 269 -30.72 21.70 2.74
N ASP A 270 -30.44 21.77 1.44
CA ASP A 270 -29.56 22.81 0.92
C ASP A 270 -30.24 24.18 1.00
N ALA A 271 -29.46 25.20 1.34
CA ALA A 271 -29.87 26.59 1.29
C ALA A 271 -30.07 27.05 -0.17
N GLY A 272 -31.14 26.64 -0.84
CA GLY A 272 -31.38 27.07 -2.22
C GLY A 272 -32.48 26.38 -3.00
N GLU A 273 -32.82 25.12 -2.73
CA GLU A 273 -33.83 24.41 -3.52
C GLU A 273 -35.22 24.52 -2.91
N ALA A 274 -36.08 25.27 -3.59
CA ALA A 274 -37.51 25.44 -3.33
C ALA A 274 -37.89 25.65 -1.85
N ALA A 275 -37.18 26.54 -1.15
CA ALA A 275 -37.73 27.12 0.06
C ALA A 275 -39.11 27.76 -0.29
N PRO A 276 -40.19 27.47 0.45
CA PRO A 276 -41.42 28.23 0.33
C PRO A 276 -41.11 29.72 0.48
N ALA A 277 -41.93 30.56 -0.14
CA ALA A 277 -41.77 32.02 -0.21
C ALA A 277 -41.51 32.74 1.14
N THR A 278 -41.61 32.06 2.28
CA THR A 278 -41.31 32.54 3.62
C THR A 278 -39.81 32.72 3.91
N CYS A 279 -38.91 31.99 3.24
CA CYS A 279 -37.46 32.17 3.46
C CYS A 279 -36.86 33.24 2.51
N ARG A 280 -37.41 33.41 1.30
CA ARG A 280 -37.01 34.45 0.33
C ARG A 280 -37.41 35.88 0.68
N GLY A 281 -37.94 36.09 1.88
CA GLY A 281 -38.24 37.37 2.47
C GLY A 281 -39.65 37.87 2.18
N SER A 282 -40.31 38.52 3.14
CA SER A 282 -39.89 39.85 3.61
C SER A 282 -38.83 39.92 4.73
N GLY A 283 -38.33 38.80 5.22
CA GLY A 283 -37.23 38.67 6.19
C GLY A 283 -35.81 38.72 5.61
N CYS A 284 -35.21 37.60 5.17
CA CYS A 284 -33.73 37.51 5.17
C CYS A 284 -33.00 36.73 4.05
N HIS A 285 -33.63 35.92 3.17
CA HIS A 285 -32.87 35.12 2.16
C HIS A 285 -33.31 35.30 0.69
N GLN A 286 -33.18 36.52 0.14
CA GLN A 286 -33.35 36.74 -1.31
C GLN A 286 -32.12 36.26 -2.09
N GLY A 287 -32.25 35.13 -2.81
CA GLY A 287 -31.23 34.66 -3.75
C GLY A 287 -31.21 35.47 -5.04
N GLY A 288 -30.05 36.04 -5.35
CA GLY A 288 -29.67 36.46 -6.71
C GLY A 288 -29.20 35.27 -7.55
#